data_AF-A0A1G7IPL3-F1
#
_entry.id   AF-A0A1G7IPL3-F1
#
_cell.length_a   1.000
_cell.length_b   1.000
_cell.length_c   1.000
_cell.angle_alpha   90.00
_cell.angle_beta   90.00
_cell.angle_gamma   90.00
#
_symmetry.space_group_name_H-M   'P 1'
#
loop_
_entity.id
_entity.type
_entity.pdbx_description
1 polymer ?
#
loop_
_entity_poly.entity_id
_entity_poly.type
_entity_poly.pdbx_seq_one_letter_code
_entity_poly.pdbx_strand_id
1 'polypeptide(L)'
;MFLQRLFPAAVSLRGAALLLCALALIAALGCAPRQQRPLTFEEQQLRMAEAQCRQEASSMNPEWRGNSRYFPWRAYFEMCMHRLGVTDAELKTLWY
;
A
#
# COMPACT_ATOMS: atom_id res chain seq x y z
N MET A 1 0.03 -43.67 29.59
CA MET A 1 0.45 -42.30 29.22
C MET A 1 -0.65 -41.36 29.72
N PHE A 2 -0.73 -41.00 31.00
CA PHE A 2 0.13 -40.09 31.76
C PHE A 2 0.34 -38.72 31.09
N LEU A 3 -0.07 -37.70 31.85
CA LEU A 3 0.10 -36.25 31.65
C LEU A 3 -0.83 -35.60 30.61
N GLN A 4 -1.46 -34.45 30.83
CA GLN A 4 -1.66 -33.55 31.97
C GLN A 4 -2.30 -32.31 31.33
N ARG A 5 -3.11 -31.55 32.10
CA ARG A 5 -3.28 -30.09 31.95
C ARG A 5 -4.04 -29.65 30.68
N LEU A 6 -5.16 -28.95 30.75
CA LEU A 6 -5.39 -27.72 31.52
C LEU A 6 -6.92 -27.49 31.52
N PHE A 7 -7.50 -27.20 32.69
CA PHE A 7 -8.74 -26.44 32.76
C PHE A 7 -8.60 -25.16 31.87
N PRO A 8 -9.70 -24.67 31.29
CA PRO A 8 -10.35 -23.57 31.99
C PRO A 8 -11.80 -23.96 32.23
N ALA A 9 -12.17 -24.17 33.49
CA ALA A 9 -12.61 -23.09 34.36
C ALA A 9 -13.77 -22.37 33.69
N ALA A 10 -14.96 -22.62 34.22
CA ALA A 10 -16.17 -21.86 33.96
C ALA A 10 -15.80 -20.44 33.51
N VAL A 11 -15.92 -20.17 32.22
CA VAL A 11 -15.81 -18.82 31.72
C VAL A 11 -16.97 -18.11 32.38
N SER A 12 -16.68 -17.40 33.47
CA SER A 12 -17.64 -16.52 34.10
C SER A 12 -18.21 -15.64 32.99
N LEU A 13 -19.52 -15.39 33.00
CA LEU A 13 -20.17 -14.49 32.06
C LEU A 13 -19.39 -13.16 31.90
N ARG A 14 -18.74 -12.73 32.99
CA ARG A 14 -17.85 -11.57 33.05
C ARG A 14 -16.57 -11.72 32.21
N GLY A 15 -15.94 -12.90 32.19
CA GLY A 15 -14.75 -13.19 31.39
C GLY A 15 -15.04 -13.27 29.89
N ALA A 16 -16.18 -13.85 29.50
CA ALA A 16 -16.64 -13.83 28.11
C ALA A 16 -16.94 -12.40 27.62
N ALA A 17 -17.59 -11.59 28.45
CA ALA A 17 -17.89 -10.20 28.14
C ALA A 17 -16.62 -9.34 27.98
N LEU A 18 -15.60 -9.57 28.83
CA LEU A 18 -14.31 -8.89 28.74
C LEU A 18 -13.55 -9.24 27.45
N LEU A 19 -13.55 -10.51 27.05
CA LEU A 19 -12.94 -10.97 25.80
C LEU A 19 -13.62 -10.34 24.57
N LEU A 20 -14.95 -10.29 24.55
CA LEU A 20 -15.72 -9.66 23.48
C LEU A 20 -15.47 -8.15 23.41
N CYS A 21 -15.39 -7.47 24.56
CA CYS A 21 -15.00 -6.05 24.61
C CYS A 21 -13.58 -5.82 24.08
N ALA A 22 -12.63 -6.68 24.45
CA ALA A 22 -11.24 -6.56 23.98
C ALA A 22 -11.14 -6.74 22.46
N LEU A 23 -11.85 -7.73 21.90
CA LEU A 23 -11.95 -7.94 20.45
C LEU A 23 -12.60 -6.75 19.72
N ALA A 24 -13.67 -6.19 20.29
CA ALA A 24 -14.34 -5.02 19.72
C ALA A 24 -13.44 -3.78 19.72
N LEU A 25 -12.64 -3.58 20.77
CA LEU A 25 -11.67 -2.48 20.86
C LEU A 25 -10.55 -2.62 19.81
N ILE A 26 -10.03 -3.84 19.60
CA ILE A 26 -9.00 -4.10 18.58
C ILE A 26 -9.57 -3.86 17.17
N ALA A 27 -10.80 -4.31 16.90
CA ALA A 27 -11.48 -4.04 15.63
C ALA A 27 -11.70 -2.53 15.40
N ALA A 28 -12.04 -1.78 16.45
CA ALA A 28 -12.20 -0.33 16.37
C ALA A 28 -10.87 0.40 16.11
N LEU A 29 -9.76 -0.07 16.68
CA LEU A 29 -8.42 0.49 16.44
C LEU A 29 -7.89 0.17 15.03
N GLY A 30 -8.25 -0.99 14.46
CA GLY A 30 -7.90 -1.35 13.07
C GLY A 30 -8.69 -0.60 12.01
N CYS A 31 -9.87 -0.07 12.36
CA CYS A 31 -10.76 0.68 11.46
C CYS A 31 -10.67 2.20 11.62
N ALA A 32 -9.80 2.71 12.50
CA ALA A 32 -9.58 4.15 12.59
C ALA A 32 -9.05 4.64 11.22
N PRO A 33 -9.76 5.55 10.53
CA PRO A 33 -9.31 6.03 9.23
C PRO A 33 -7.94 6.66 9.43
N ARG A 34 -6.92 6.07 8.79
CA ARG A 34 -5.58 6.63 8.75
C ARG A 34 -5.72 8.04 8.18
N GLN A 35 -5.58 9.07 9.01
CA GLN A 35 -5.58 10.47 8.57
C GLN A 35 -4.41 10.65 7.60
N GLN A 36 -4.66 10.45 6.32
CA GLN A 36 -3.74 10.80 5.25
C GLN A 36 -3.93 12.29 4.98
N ARG A 37 -2.82 13.04 4.95
CA ARG A 37 -2.82 14.44 4.51
C ARG A 37 -3.51 14.50 3.14
N PRO A 38 -4.44 15.45 2.90
CA PRO A 38 -4.96 15.63 1.56
C PRO A 38 -3.78 15.93 0.62
N LEU A 39 -3.76 15.25 -0.53
CA LEU A 39 -2.74 15.51 -1.53
C LEU A 39 -2.89 16.95 -2.02
N THR A 40 -1.76 17.63 -2.18
CA THR A 40 -1.67 18.89 -2.90
C THR A 40 -1.98 18.68 -4.38
N PHE A 41 -2.30 19.76 -5.07
CA PHE A 41 -2.60 19.72 -6.49
C PHE A 41 -1.41 19.16 -7.29
N GLU A 42 -0.20 19.59 -6.96
CA GLU A 42 1.04 19.13 -7.57
C GLU A 42 1.25 17.62 -7.35
N GLU A 43 1.03 17.13 -6.13
CA GLU A 43 1.10 15.69 -5.82
C GLU A 43 0.04 14.90 -6.60
N GLN A 44 -1.17 15.43 -6.76
CA GLN A 44 -2.21 14.79 -7.58
C GLN A 44 -1.81 14.71 -9.05
N GLN A 45 -1.27 15.80 -9.61
CA GLN A 45 -0.81 15.83 -10.99
C GLN A 45 0.32 14.82 -11.23
N LEU A 46 1.31 14.76 -10.33
CA LEU A 46 2.41 13.80 -10.42
C LEU A 46 1.90 12.36 -10.41
N ARG A 47 0.90 12.04 -9.57
CA ARG A 47 0.31 10.70 -9.49
C ARG A 47 -0.49 10.33 -10.72
N MET A 48 -1.20 11.29 -11.31
CA MET A 48 -1.90 11.09 -12.58
C MET A 48 -0.90 10.84 -13.73
N ALA A 49 0.17 11.64 -13.81
CA ALA A 49 1.24 11.45 -14.78
C ALA A 49 1.90 10.06 -14.62
N GLU A 50 2.24 9.67 -13.39
CA GLU A 50 2.81 8.36 -13.10
C GLU A 50 1.90 7.22 -13.58
N ALA A 51 0.60 7.29 -13.25
CA ALA A 51 -0.36 6.26 -13.63
C ALA A 51 -0.47 6.12 -15.16
N GLN A 52 -0.59 7.24 -15.87
CA GLN A 52 -0.64 7.25 -17.33
C GLN A 52 0.64 6.69 -17.94
N CYS A 53 1.80 7.22 -17.55
CA CYS A 53 3.08 6.82 -18.13
C CYS A 53 3.43 5.35 -17.82
N ARG A 54 3.03 4.83 -16.66
CA ARG A 54 3.16 3.38 -16.37
C ARG A 54 2.32 2.54 -17.30
N GLN A 55 1.08 2.96 -17.58
CA GLN A 55 0.19 2.23 -18.47
C GLN A 55 0.75 2.19 -19.89
N GLU A 56 1.20 3.34 -20.42
CA GLU A 56 1.80 3.43 -21.75
C GLU A 56 3.12 2.65 -21.86
N ALA A 57 4.02 2.78 -20.86
CA ALA A 57 5.26 2.02 -20.83
C ALA A 57 4.99 0.50 -20.84
N SER A 58 3.98 0.06 -20.08
CA SER A 58 3.62 -1.36 -19.98
C SER A 58 2.96 -1.91 -21.24
N SER A 59 2.18 -1.10 -21.96
CA SER A 59 1.56 -1.52 -23.22
C SER A 59 2.58 -1.64 -24.35
N MET A 60 3.63 -0.81 -24.34
CA MET A 60 4.70 -0.84 -25.34
C MET A 60 5.80 -1.85 -25.06
N ASN A 61 5.97 -2.27 -23.80
CA ASN A 61 7.01 -3.21 -23.37
C ASN A 61 6.37 -4.41 -22.65
N PRO A 62 5.63 -5.30 -23.35
CA PRO A 62 4.95 -6.44 -22.74
C PRO A 62 5.89 -7.42 -22.02
N GLU A 63 7.17 -7.43 -22.39
CA GLU A 63 8.24 -8.22 -21.78
C GLU A 63 8.73 -7.69 -20.42
N TRP A 64 8.32 -6.49 -20.01
CA TRP A 64 8.71 -5.83 -18.76
C TRP A 64 8.41 -6.65 -17.50
N ARG A 65 7.34 -7.47 -17.50
CA ARG A 65 6.94 -8.36 -16.38
C ARG A 65 6.96 -7.70 -14.99
N GLY A 66 6.67 -6.41 -14.89
CA GLY A 66 6.69 -5.67 -13.61
C GLY A 66 8.08 -5.26 -13.12
N ASN A 67 9.14 -5.51 -13.88
CA ASN A 67 10.51 -5.18 -13.48
C ASN A 67 10.88 -3.74 -13.89
N SER A 68 10.70 -2.78 -12.99
CA SER A 68 11.08 -1.38 -13.21
C SER A 68 12.55 -1.13 -13.58
N ARG A 69 13.45 -2.12 -13.40
CA ARG A 69 14.85 -2.04 -13.86
C ARG A 69 15.03 -2.44 -15.32
N TYR A 70 14.01 -3.02 -15.96
CA TYR A 70 14.06 -3.37 -17.37
C TYR A 70 14.15 -2.09 -18.21
N PHE A 71 15.29 -1.94 -18.88
CA PHE A 71 15.71 -0.68 -19.47
C PHE A 71 14.69 -0.10 -20.47
N PRO A 72 14.14 -0.86 -21.43
CA PRO A 72 13.18 -0.31 -22.41
C PRO A 72 11.93 0.29 -21.76
N TRP A 73 11.33 -0.41 -20.79
CA TRP A 73 10.17 0.11 -20.06
C TRP A 73 10.54 1.35 -19.23
N ARG A 74 11.67 1.30 -18.52
CA ARG A 74 12.13 2.42 -17.69
C ARG A 74 12.38 3.66 -18.54
N ALA A 75 13.13 3.52 -19.63
CA ALA A 75 13.45 4.63 -20.53
C ALA A 75 12.17 5.25 -21.14
N TYR A 76 11.20 4.42 -21.52
CA TYR A 76 9.92 4.94 -22.01
C TYR A 76 9.14 5.68 -20.91
N PHE A 77 9.07 5.12 -19.71
CA PHE A 77 8.43 5.76 -18.56
C PHE A 77 9.06 7.12 -18.24
N GLU A 78 10.40 7.19 -18.13
CA GLU A 78 11.12 8.44 -17.83
C GLU A 78 10.87 9.49 -18.92
N MET A 79 10.94 9.10 -20.20
CA MET A 79 10.62 9.99 -21.33
C MET A 79 9.17 10.52 -21.28
N CYS A 80 8.20 9.65 -21.00
CA CYS A 80 6.80 10.06 -20.86
C CYS A 80 6.60 11.07 -19.73
N MET A 81 7.23 10.82 -18.58
CA MET A 81 7.14 11.73 -17.42
C MET A 81 7.75 13.10 -17.72
N HIS A 82 8.91 13.15 -18.39
CA HIS A 82 9.50 14.40 -18.84
C HIS A 82 8.64 15.15 -19.86
N ARG A 83 7.96 14.44 -20.76
CA ARG A 83 7.03 15.04 -21.72
C ARG A 83 5.86 15.74 -21.00
N LEU A 84 5.45 15.23 -19.84
CA LEU A 84 4.42 15.83 -18.99
C LEU A 84 4.96 16.92 -18.05
N GLY A 85 6.24 17.28 -18.17
CA GLY A 85 6.87 18.34 -17.39
C GLY A 85 7.42 17.91 -16.04
N VAL A 86 7.45 16.60 -15.74
CA VAL A 86 8.03 16.09 -14.49
C VAL A 86 9.55 16.17 -14.56
N THR A 87 10.15 16.73 -13.51
CA THR A 87 11.60 16.93 -13.39
C THR A 87 12.31 15.67 -12.89
N ASP A 88 13.63 15.58 -13.12
CA ASP A 88 14.46 14.49 -12.57
C ASP A 88 14.40 14.41 -11.04
N ALA A 89 14.23 15.55 -10.37
CA ALA A 89 14.13 15.62 -8.91
C ALA A 89 12.84 14.95 -8.42
N GLU A 90 11.71 15.24 -9.07
CA GLU A 90 10.43 14.60 -8.79
C GLU A 90 10.45 13.13 -9.17
N LEU A 91 11.07 12.77 -10.31
CA LEU A 91 11.16 11.39 -10.76
C LEU A 91 11.86 10.49 -9.73
N LYS A 92 12.92 11.00 -9.09
CA LYS A 92 13.63 10.28 -8.03
C LYS A 92 12.72 9.93 -6.84
N THR A 93 11.68 10.73 -6.58
CA THR A 93 10.71 10.43 -5.49
C THR A 93 9.79 9.25 -5.80
N LEU A 94 9.75 8.77 -7.05
CA LEU A 94 8.92 7.64 -7.48
C LEU A 94 9.68 6.31 -7.47
N TRP A 95 11.02 6.36 -7.49
CA TRP A 95 11.88 5.18 -7.57
C TRP A 95 12.42 4.70 -6.21
N TYR A 96 12.39 5.57 -5.20
CA TYR A 96 12.96 5.36 -3.86
C TYR A 96 11.92 5.66 -2.78
#